data_AF-A0A2V6VIM3-F1
#
_entry.id   AF-A0A2V6VIM3-F1
#
_cell.length_a   1.000
_cell.length_b   1.000
_cell.length_c   1.000
_cell.angle_alpha   90.00
_cell.angle_beta   90.00
_cell.angle_gamma   90.00
#
_symmetry.space_group_name_H-M   'P 1'
#
loop_
_entity.id
_entity.type
_entity.pdbx_description
1 polymer ?
#
loop_
_entity_poly.entity_id
_entity_poly.type
_entity_poly.pdbx_seq_one_letter_code
_entity_poly.pdbx_strand_id
1 'polypeptide(L)'
;MRQVIARGVPGTSQPAFARTAGGDLTDAQIDALVQGLINTWGRPEVARDGEVPPYGAPAPGDAERGKAVFVVACAACHGLDGRGGPKGGSVVDPSYLALVSDQGLRTTVIVGRPDLGMPDWRGYVRGQPLSPEHVADVTAWLVAQRRPVPGLPTITDTPRPAR
;
A
#
# COMPACT_ATOMS: atom_id res chain seq x y z
N MET A 1 3.16 7.81 13.83
CA MET A 1 4.49 8.26 13.37
C MET A 1 5.55 8.20 14.47
N ARG A 2 5.41 8.93 15.59
CA ARG A 2 6.39 8.91 16.70
C ARG A 2 6.80 7.50 17.14
N GLN A 3 5.83 6.62 17.40
CA GLN A 3 6.11 5.25 17.83
C GLN A 3 6.94 4.46 16.81
N VAL A 4 6.69 4.63 15.51
CA VAL A 4 7.44 3.96 14.43
C VAL A 4 8.89 4.43 14.40
N ILE A 5 9.15 5.71 14.61
CA ILE A 5 10.52 6.23 14.70
C ILE A 5 11.19 5.76 15.99
N ALA A 6 10.47 5.82 17.11
CA ALA A 6 11.03 5.44 18.40
C ALA A 6 11.37 3.94 18.48
N ARG A 7 10.48 3.06 18.01
CA ARG A 7 10.53 1.61 18.24
C ARG A 7 10.80 0.78 16.98
N GLY A 8 10.87 1.41 15.82
CA GLY A 8 10.97 0.70 14.54
C GLY A 8 9.69 -0.03 14.18
N VAL A 9 9.79 -0.89 13.16
CA VAL A 9 8.73 -1.82 12.76
C VAL A 9 9.31 -3.24 12.72
N PRO A 10 8.92 -4.13 13.67
CA PRO A 10 9.41 -5.50 13.68
C PRO A 10 9.19 -6.22 12.34
N GLY A 11 10.17 -7.04 11.93
CA GLY A 11 10.11 -7.77 10.65
C GLY A 11 10.41 -6.91 9.41
N THR A 12 10.77 -5.64 9.57
CA THR A 12 11.18 -4.76 8.47
C THR A 12 12.61 -4.24 8.69
N SER A 13 13.16 -3.56 7.68
CA SER A 13 14.45 -2.86 7.81
C SER A 13 14.38 -1.54 8.59
N GLN A 14 13.21 -1.15 9.12
CA GLN A 14 13.05 0.07 9.89
C GLN A 14 13.46 -0.16 11.36
N PRO A 15 14.65 0.32 11.79
CA PRO A 15 15.13 0.08 13.15
C PRO A 15 14.43 0.98 14.17
N ALA A 16 14.62 0.68 15.44
CA ALA A 16 14.30 1.60 16.52
C ALA A 16 15.37 2.69 16.62
N PHE A 17 14.96 3.95 16.74
CA PHE A 17 15.89 5.06 16.93
C PHE A 17 15.96 5.55 18.38
N ALA A 18 15.00 5.20 19.24
CA ALA A 18 15.02 5.64 20.64
C ALA A 18 16.08 4.90 21.45
N ARG A 19 16.77 5.62 22.34
CA ARG A 19 17.68 5.02 23.35
C ARG A 19 17.02 3.91 24.16
N THR A 20 15.75 4.10 24.53
CA THR A 20 14.97 3.12 25.28
C THR A 20 14.64 1.85 24.48
N ALA A 21 14.90 1.84 23.18
CA ALA A 21 14.62 0.73 22.27
C ALA A 21 15.88 0.30 21.49
N GLY A 22 17.08 0.68 21.95
CA GLY A 22 18.36 0.25 21.36
C GLY A 22 18.94 1.15 20.27
N GLY A 23 18.35 2.33 20.03
CA GLY A 23 18.92 3.37 19.16
C GLY A 23 19.67 4.46 19.95
N ASP A 24 19.97 5.59 19.31
CA ASP A 24 20.82 6.64 19.87
C ASP A 24 20.10 7.96 20.21
N LEU A 25 18.83 8.09 19.81
CA LEU A 25 18.07 9.34 19.93
C LEU A 25 17.33 9.44 21.27
N THR A 26 17.36 10.63 21.86
CA THR A 26 16.52 10.99 23.01
C THR A 26 15.06 11.20 22.58
N ASP A 27 14.13 11.17 23.53
CA ASP A 27 12.72 11.49 23.26
C ASP A 27 12.54 12.88 22.64
N ALA A 28 13.28 13.88 23.12
CA ALA A 28 13.25 15.23 22.56
C ALA A 28 13.75 15.29 21.10
N GLN A 29 14.76 14.50 20.75
CA GLN A 29 15.24 14.40 19.37
C GLN A 29 14.20 13.69 18.47
N ILE A 30 13.55 12.66 18.97
CA ILE A 30 12.44 11.99 18.26
C ILE A 30 11.29 12.97 18.03
N ASP A 31 10.92 13.74 19.03
CA ASP A 31 9.85 14.73 18.92
C ASP A 31 10.19 15.83 17.91
N ALA A 32 11.43 16.32 17.93
CA ALA A 32 11.93 17.28 16.94
C ALA A 32 11.88 16.71 15.51
N LEU A 33 12.27 15.45 15.31
CA LEU A 33 12.18 14.78 14.00
C LEU A 33 10.73 14.62 13.53
N VAL A 34 9.84 14.16 14.41
CA VAL A 34 8.40 14.00 14.11
C VAL A 34 7.80 15.34 13.71
N GLN A 35 8.08 16.39 14.48
CA GLN A 35 7.57 17.73 14.18
C GLN A 35 8.12 18.26 12.84
N GLY A 36 9.41 18.06 12.57
CA GLY A 36 10.02 18.43 11.29
C GLY A 36 9.39 17.69 10.11
N LEU A 37 9.15 16.38 10.24
CA LEU A 37 8.48 15.56 9.23
C LEU A 37 7.06 16.07 8.94
N ILE A 38 6.28 16.33 9.99
CA ILE A 38 4.90 16.83 9.86
C ILE A 38 4.89 18.23 9.25
N ASN A 39 5.78 19.12 9.66
CA ASN A 39 5.83 20.49 9.13
C ASN A 39 6.28 20.54 7.66
N THR A 40 7.13 19.60 7.23
CA THR A 40 7.70 19.60 5.89
C THR A 40 6.82 18.84 4.89
N TRP A 41 6.27 17.70 5.30
CA TRP A 41 5.56 16.77 4.40
C TRP A 41 4.15 16.40 4.86
N GLY A 42 3.71 16.88 6.03
CA GLY A 42 2.37 16.61 6.53
C GLY A 42 1.31 17.21 5.60
N ARG A 43 0.32 16.39 5.25
CA ARG A 43 -0.87 16.79 4.49
C ARG A 43 -2.13 16.58 5.33
N PRO A 44 -2.42 17.47 6.29
CA PRO A 44 -3.55 17.31 7.20
C PRO A 44 -4.90 17.23 6.48
N GLU A 45 -5.00 17.77 5.26
CA GLU A 45 -6.14 17.60 4.37
C GLU A 45 -6.44 16.14 4.02
N VAL A 46 -5.42 15.28 3.88
CA VAL A 46 -5.61 13.85 3.54
C VAL A 46 -6.38 13.12 4.65
N ALA A 47 -6.17 13.49 5.92
CA ALA A 47 -6.88 12.91 7.05
C ALA A 47 -8.35 13.37 7.16
N ARG A 48 -8.75 14.43 6.42
CA ARG A 48 -10.16 14.87 6.37
C ARG A 48 -10.97 14.08 5.35
N ASP A 49 -10.29 13.46 4.40
CA ASP A 49 -10.91 12.77 3.26
C ASP A 49 -11.28 11.31 3.57
N GLY A 50 -11.15 10.85 4.82
CA GLY A 50 -11.48 9.48 5.25
C GLY A 50 -10.42 8.84 6.13
N GLU A 51 -10.60 7.56 6.46
CA GLU A 51 -9.57 6.79 7.16
C GLU A 51 -8.42 6.46 6.20
N VAL A 52 -7.25 7.01 6.49
CA VAL A 52 -6.04 6.76 5.68
C VAL A 52 -5.71 5.27 5.72
N PRO A 53 -5.69 4.57 4.57
CA PRO A 53 -5.34 3.17 4.54
C PRO A 53 -3.95 2.93 5.17
N PRO A 54 -3.81 1.97 6.10
CA PRO A 54 -2.53 1.66 6.68
C PRO A 54 -1.58 1.16 5.59
N TYR A 55 -0.30 1.55 5.67
CA TYR A 55 0.71 1.18 4.69
C TYR A 55 0.80 -0.35 4.54
N GLY A 56 1.01 -1.06 5.65
CA GLY A 56 0.94 -2.52 5.69
C GLY A 56 -0.50 -3.03 5.72
N ALA A 57 -0.72 -4.26 5.25
CA ALA A 57 -2.00 -4.94 5.38
C ALA A 57 -2.16 -5.46 6.83
N PRO A 58 -3.13 -4.96 7.62
CA PRO A 58 -3.35 -5.47 8.97
C PRO A 58 -4.03 -6.85 8.98
N ALA A 59 -4.73 -7.20 7.90
CA ALA A 59 -5.39 -8.47 7.68
C ALA A 59 -5.43 -8.79 6.17
N PRO A 60 -5.56 -10.07 5.79
CA PRO A 60 -5.82 -10.46 4.40
C PRO A 60 -7.12 -9.86 3.88
N GLY A 61 -7.13 -9.46 2.61
CA GLY A 61 -8.36 -9.08 1.91
C GLY A 61 -9.09 -10.29 1.31
N ASP A 62 -10.27 -10.04 0.77
CA ASP A 62 -11.11 -11.00 0.07
C ASP A 62 -11.15 -10.68 -1.43
N ALA A 63 -10.74 -11.65 -2.26
CA ALA A 63 -10.64 -11.45 -3.70
C ALA A 63 -12.00 -11.28 -4.39
N GLU A 64 -13.07 -11.89 -3.90
CA GLU A 64 -14.41 -11.74 -4.49
C GLU A 64 -14.98 -10.36 -4.20
N ARG A 65 -14.83 -9.86 -2.96
CA ARG A 65 -15.15 -8.46 -2.64
C ARG A 65 -14.24 -7.51 -3.41
N GLY A 66 -12.97 -7.86 -3.56
CA GLY A 66 -11.98 -7.09 -4.29
C GLY A 66 -12.34 -6.88 -5.76
N LYS A 67 -12.96 -7.87 -6.39
CA LYS A 67 -13.50 -7.75 -7.75
C LYS A 67 -14.57 -6.67 -7.85
N ALA A 68 -15.47 -6.60 -6.86
CA ALA A 68 -16.50 -5.56 -6.83
C ALA A 68 -15.88 -4.16 -6.67
N VAL A 69 -14.90 -4.02 -5.77
CA VAL A 69 -14.13 -2.77 -5.63
C VAL A 69 -13.43 -2.41 -6.93
N PHE A 70 -12.78 -3.36 -7.61
CA PHE A 70 -12.08 -3.14 -8.87
C PHE A 70 -13.01 -2.63 -9.97
N VAL A 71 -14.19 -3.24 -10.13
CA VAL A 71 -15.19 -2.83 -11.12
C VAL A 71 -15.64 -1.39 -10.87
N VAL A 72 -15.88 -1.02 -9.61
CA VAL A 72 -16.33 0.32 -9.25
C VAL A 72 -15.22 1.35 -9.40
N ALA A 73 -14.00 1.04 -8.93
CA ALA A 73 -12.95 2.04 -8.70
C ALA A 73 -11.77 2.01 -9.69
N CYS A 74 -11.65 0.99 -10.53
CA CYS A 74 -10.46 0.79 -11.37
C CYS A 74 -10.80 0.54 -12.85
N ALA A 75 -11.95 -0.11 -13.11
CA ALA A 75 -12.28 -0.63 -14.42
C ALA A 75 -12.49 0.42 -15.51
N ALA A 76 -12.86 1.68 -15.20
CA ALA A 76 -12.98 2.69 -16.26
C ALA A 76 -11.64 3.06 -16.90
N CYS A 77 -10.52 2.76 -16.24
CA CYS A 77 -9.18 2.93 -16.81
C CYS A 77 -8.56 1.59 -17.24
N HIS A 78 -8.68 0.56 -16.40
CA HIS A 78 -7.99 -0.73 -16.58
C HIS A 78 -8.84 -1.83 -17.23
N GLY A 79 -10.08 -1.52 -17.66
CA GLY A 79 -11.02 -2.51 -18.21
C GLY A 79 -11.69 -3.36 -17.12
N LEU A 80 -12.82 -3.99 -17.43
CA LEU A 80 -13.62 -4.78 -16.45
C LEU A 80 -12.89 -6.02 -15.91
N ASP A 81 -11.96 -6.57 -16.69
CA ASP A 81 -11.15 -7.74 -16.34
C ASP A 81 -9.69 -7.38 -16.02
N GLY A 82 -9.37 -6.08 -15.95
CA GLY A 82 -8.03 -5.58 -15.63
C GLY A 82 -7.00 -5.75 -16.75
N ARG A 83 -7.39 -6.20 -17.95
CA ARG A 83 -6.49 -6.39 -19.10
C ARG A 83 -6.09 -5.09 -19.80
N GLY A 84 -6.54 -3.95 -19.28
CA GLY A 84 -6.25 -2.63 -19.80
C GLY A 84 -7.38 -2.08 -20.66
N GLY A 85 -7.31 -0.77 -20.89
CA GLY A 85 -8.21 0.00 -21.73
C GLY A 85 -7.51 1.25 -22.27
N PRO A 86 -8.24 2.14 -22.96
CA PRO A 86 -7.66 3.33 -23.59
C PRO A 86 -6.97 4.30 -22.61
N LYS A 87 -7.29 4.22 -21.31
CA LYS A 87 -6.79 5.12 -20.27
C LYS A 87 -5.77 4.49 -19.33
N GLY A 88 -5.61 3.16 -19.35
CA GLY A 88 -4.75 2.45 -18.41
C GLY A 88 -4.33 1.08 -18.94
N GLY A 89 -3.07 0.70 -18.71
CA GLY A 89 -2.54 -0.59 -19.13
C GLY A 89 -3.12 -1.77 -18.36
N SER A 90 -2.75 -2.99 -18.76
CA SER A 90 -3.11 -4.20 -18.03
C SER A 90 -2.48 -4.22 -16.64
N VAL A 91 -3.31 -4.34 -15.60
CA VAL A 91 -2.86 -4.57 -14.21
C VAL A 91 -2.82 -6.05 -13.86
N VAL A 92 -3.30 -6.90 -14.77
CA VAL A 92 -3.27 -8.37 -14.68
C VAL A 92 -2.25 -8.98 -15.64
N ASP A 93 -1.34 -8.16 -16.17
CA ASP A 93 -0.25 -8.65 -17.00
C ASP A 93 0.62 -9.64 -16.21
N PRO A 94 0.85 -10.87 -16.71
CA PRO A 94 1.59 -11.88 -15.97
C PRO A 94 3.03 -11.48 -15.65
N SER A 95 3.70 -10.72 -16.53
CA SER A 95 5.07 -10.26 -16.30
C SER A 95 5.12 -9.18 -15.22
N TYR A 96 4.16 -8.25 -15.22
CA TYR A 96 3.99 -7.28 -14.14
C TYR A 96 3.71 -7.98 -12.79
N LEU A 97 2.70 -8.83 -12.74
CA LEU A 97 2.26 -9.49 -11.52
C LEU A 97 3.28 -10.47 -10.93
N ALA A 98 4.18 -11.01 -11.76
CA ALA A 98 5.30 -11.85 -11.31
C ALA A 98 6.41 -11.05 -10.62
N LEU A 99 6.54 -9.75 -10.90
CA LEU A 99 7.63 -8.91 -10.40
C LEU A 99 7.23 -8.01 -9.23
N VAL A 100 5.96 -7.57 -9.20
CA VAL A 100 5.46 -6.70 -8.14
C VAL A 100 5.09 -7.50 -6.88
N SER A 101 5.54 -7.04 -5.71
CA SER A 101 5.15 -7.64 -4.42
C SER A 101 3.71 -7.24 -4.03
N ASP A 102 3.12 -7.96 -3.07
CA ASP A 102 1.79 -7.65 -2.54
C ASP A 102 1.77 -6.26 -1.92
N GLN A 103 2.82 -5.91 -1.17
CA GLN A 103 3.00 -4.57 -0.64
C GLN A 103 3.18 -3.53 -1.75
N GLY A 104 3.82 -3.88 -2.87
CA GLY A 104 3.95 -3.01 -4.05
C GLY A 104 2.59 -2.70 -4.70
N LEU A 105 1.76 -3.73 -4.87
CA LEU A 105 0.37 -3.58 -5.34
C LEU A 105 -0.44 -2.71 -4.39
N ARG A 106 -0.42 -3.03 -3.09
CA ARG A 106 -1.10 -2.25 -2.05
C ARG A 106 -0.66 -0.79 -2.07
N THR A 107 0.64 -0.53 -2.11
CA THR A 107 1.19 0.83 -2.15
C THR A 107 0.68 1.58 -3.36
N THR A 108 0.69 0.94 -4.53
CA THR A 108 0.22 1.53 -5.79
C THR A 108 -1.28 1.90 -5.73
N VAL A 109 -2.11 1.07 -5.09
CA VAL A 109 -3.53 1.38 -4.82
C VAL A 109 -3.68 2.54 -3.84
N ILE A 110 -2.85 2.60 -2.79
CA ILE A 110 -2.93 3.65 -1.77
C ILE A 110 -2.49 4.98 -2.37
N VAL A 111 -1.25 5.09 -2.86
CA VAL A 111 -0.68 6.41 -3.22
C VAL A 111 -0.95 6.83 -4.65
N GLY A 112 -1.47 5.93 -5.48
CA GLY A 112 -1.68 6.20 -6.89
C GLY A 112 -0.39 6.31 -7.70
N ARG A 113 -0.53 6.75 -8.94
CA ARG A 113 0.54 7.16 -9.85
C ARG A 113 0.14 8.48 -10.47
N PRO A 114 0.12 9.58 -9.69
CA PRO A 114 -0.34 10.88 -10.15
C PRO A 114 0.52 11.43 -11.30
N ASP A 115 1.78 11.00 -11.38
CA ASP A 115 2.68 11.24 -12.51
C ASP A 115 2.16 10.64 -13.83
N LEU A 116 1.34 9.60 -13.76
CA LEU A 116 0.67 8.94 -14.88
C LEU A 116 -0.84 9.21 -14.93
N GLY A 117 -1.35 10.13 -14.11
CA GLY A 117 -2.78 10.43 -14.03
C GLY A 117 -3.63 9.36 -13.32
N MET A 118 -3.00 8.39 -12.64
CA MET A 118 -3.72 7.43 -11.79
C MET A 118 -3.91 8.03 -10.38
N PRO A 119 -5.15 8.22 -9.92
CA PRO A 119 -5.41 8.83 -8.61
C PRO A 119 -4.96 7.93 -7.46
N ASP A 120 -4.84 8.54 -6.28
CA ASP A 120 -4.67 7.81 -5.02
C ASP A 120 -6.01 7.22 -4.53
N TRP A 121 -6.00 6.57 -3.36
CA TRP A 121 -7.16 5.92 -2.74
C TRP A 121 -8.41 6.81 -2.58
N ARG A 122 -8.26 8.15 -2.66
CA ARG A 122 -9.37 9.11 -2.50
C ARG A 122 -10.05 9.45 -3.83
N GLY A 123 -9.32 9.29 -4.94
CA GLY A 123 -9.51 10.16 -6.11
C GLY A 123 -10.29 9.56 -7.28
N TYR A 124 -10.66 8.29 -7.28
CA TYR A 124 -11.39 7.73 -8.42
C TYR A 124 -12.90 8.03 -8.37
N VAL A 125 -13.59 7.68 -7.29
CA VAL A 125 -15.00 8.06 -7.12
C VAL A 125 -15.06 9.31 -6.25
N ARG A 126 -15.52 10.42 -6.83
CA ARG A 126 -15.59 11.71 -6.13
C ARG A 126 -16.42 11.58 -4.85
N GLY A 127 -15.82 11.88 -3.70
CA GLY A 127 -16.48 11.82 -2.39
C GLY A 127 -16.65 10.41 -1.82
N GLN A 128 -16.09 9.39 -2.48
CA GLN A 128 -16.12 8.00 -2.02
C GLN A 128 -14.71 7.41 -2.05
N PRO A 129 -13.86 7.78 -1.07
CA PRO A 129 -12.53 7.19 -0.91
C PRO A 129 -12.62 5.68 -0.62
N LEU A 130 -11.57 4.92 -0.96
CA LEU A 130 -11.46 3.51 -0.59
C LEU A 130 -11.19 3.37 0.92
N SER A 131 -11.96 2.53 1.63
CA SER A 131 -11.65 2.18 3.02
C SER A 131 -10.38 1.31 3.10
N PRO A 132 -9.78 1.16 4.29
CA PRO A 132 -8.74 0.16 4.52
C PRO A 132 -9.11 -1.25 4.05
N GLU A 133 -10.36 -1.69 4.23
CA GLU A 133 -10.83 -2.99 3.72
C GLU A 133 -10.91 -3.00 2.19
N HIS A 134 -11.43 -1.95 1.54
CA HIS A 134 -11.47 -1.88 0.09
C HIS A 134 -10.07 -2.00 -0.54
N VAL A 135 -9.07 -1.34 0.06
CA VAL A 135 -7.67 -1.46 -0.37
C VAL A 135 -7.16 -2.88 -0.17
N ALA A 136 -7.47 -3.53 0.96
CA ALA A 136 -7.07 -4.92 1.20
C ALA A 136 -7.72 -5.88 0.19
N ASP A 137 -9.02 -5.75 -0.03
CA ASP A 137 -9.82 -6.60 -0.92
C ASP A 137 -9.36 -6.47 -2.38
N VAL A 138 -9.21 -5.24 -2.91
CA VAL A 138 -8.74 -5.05 -4.29
C VAL A 138 -7.30 -5.53 -4.49
N THR A 139 -6.45 -5.40 -3.47
CA THR A 139 -5.09 -5.97 -3.49
C THR A 139 -5.16 -7.50 -3.55
N ALA A 140 -6.03 -8.13 -2.75
CA ALA A 140 -6.23 -9.57 -2.77
C ALA A 140 -6.74 -10.05 -4.14
N TRP A 141 -7.65 -9.31 -4.76
CA TRP A 141 -8.12 -9.61 -6.12
C TRP A 141 -6.99 -9.55 -7.16
N LEU A 142 -6.12 -8.52 -7.12
CA LEU A 142 -4.96 -8.40 -8.00
C LEU A 142 -3.97 -9.56 -7.81
N VAL A 143 -3.68 -9.92 -6.55
CA VAL A 143 -2.81 -11.05 -6.21
C VAL A 143 -3.40 -12.36 -6.73
N ALA A 144 -4.71 -12.55 -6.65
CA ALA A 144 -5.40 -13.74 -7.16
C ALA A 144 -5.31 -13.89 -8.70
N GLN A 145 -4.93 -12.84 -9.44
CA GLN A 145 -4.72 -12.93 -10.89
C GLN A 145 -3.34 -13.51 -11.26
N ARG A 146 -2.44 -13.70 -10.29
CA ARG A 146 -1.13 -14.30 -10.55
C ARG A 146 -1.28 -15.73 -11.04
N ARG A 147 -0.59 -16.02 -12.14
CA ARG A 147 -0.44 -17.39 -12.64
C ARG A 147 0.77 -18.03 -11.96
N PRO A 148 0.73 -19.34 -11.65
CA PRO A 148 1.93 -20.07 -11.27
C PRO A 148 2.97 -19.92 -12.38
N VAL A 149 4.17 -19.45 -12.03
CA VAL A 149 5.30 -19.45 -12.97
C VAL A 149 6.04 -20.77 -12.76
N PRO A 150 6.08 -21.69 -13.75
CA PRO A 150 6.77 -22.96 -13.60
C PRO A 150 8.24 -22.74 -13.20
N GLY A 151 8.67 -23.39 -12.11
CA GLY A 151 10.06 -23.35 -11.63
C GLY A 151 10.41 -22.19 -10.68
N LEU A 152 9.50 -21.24 -10.41
CA LEU A 152 9.69 -20.24 -9.36
C LEU A 152 8.97 -20.68 -8.08
N PRO A 153 9.63 -20.66 -6.90
CA PRO A 153 8.94 -20.85 -5.64
C PRO A 153 7.87 -19.76 -5.49
N THR A 154 6.72 -20.13 -4.93
CA THR A 154 5.71 -19.15 -4.54
C THR A 154 6.37 -18.17 -3.59
N ILE A 155 6.45 -16.88 -3.96
CA ILE A 155 6.89 -15.82 -3.05
C ILE A 155 5.79 -15.70 -1.99
N THR A 156 5.84 -16.54 -0.97
CA THR A 156 5.21 -16.22 0.31
C THR A 156 6.11 -15.19 0.96
N ASP A 157 5.54 -14.03 1.29
CA ASP A 157 6.22 -12.96 2.02
C ASP A 157 6.49 -13.42 3.46
N THR A 158 7.37 -14.41 3.61
CA THR A 158 7.84 -14.88 4.91
C THR A 158 8.87 -13.86 5.38
N PRO A 159 8.63 -13.19 6.52
CA PRO A 159 9.59 -12.24 7.05
C PRO A 159 10.96 -12.91 7.16
N ARG A 160 12.00 -12.25 6.62
CA ARG A 160 13.37 -12.70 6.81
C ARG A 160 13.62 -12.78 8.33
N PRO A 161 14.14 -13.90 8.86
CA PRO A 161 14.43 -13.99 10.29
C PRO A 161 15.37 -12.85 10.67
N ALA A 162 15.03 -12.14 11.75
CA ALA A 162 15.90 -11.12 12.32
C ALA A 162 17.26 -11.77 12.64
N ARG A 163 18.34 -11.18 12.11
CA ARG A 163 19.70 -11.53 12.49
C ARG A 163 20.09 -10.79 13.76
#